data_AF-A0A6G3WWU5-F1
#
_entry.id   AF-A0A6G3WWU5-F1
#
_cell.length_a   1.000
_cell.length_b   1.000
_cell.length_c   1.000
_cell.angle_alpha   90.00
_cell.angle_beta   90.00
_cell.angle_gamma   90.00
#
_symmetry.space_group_name_H-M   'P 1'
#
loop_
_entity.id
_entity.type
_entity.pdbx_description
1 polymer ?
#
loop_
_entity_poly.entity_id
_entity_poly.type
_entity_poly.pdbx_seq_one_letter_code
_entity_poly.pdbx_strand_id
1 'polypeptide(L)' 'SGERTASGAPLLAGDPHRFIEAPGVYQQIRLACPAYDVVGLAVPGVPGIAHFGHGGLVAWAITNAMADYQ' A
#
# COMPACT_ATOMS: atom_id res chain seq x y z
N SER A 1 3.06 -18.27 6.90
CA SER A 1 2.04 -18.71 5.92
C SER A 1 0.65 -18.39 6.49
N GLY A 2 -0.40 -18.44 5.66
CA GLY A 2 -1.78 -18.20 6.10
C GLY A 2 -2.24 -19.12 7.25
N GLU A 3 -1.65 -20.31 7.39
CA GLU A 3 -1.87 -21.26 8.49
C GLU A 3 -1.61 -20.68 9.89
N ARG A 4 -0.85 -19.58 9.99
CA ARG A 4 -0.56 -18.88 11.25
C ARG A 4 -1.54 -17.73 11.55
N THR A 5 -2.60 -17.57 10.77
CA THR A 5 -3.61 -16.53 10.93
C THR A 5 -4.97 -17.14 11.27
N ALA A 6 -5.84 -16.38 11.95
CA ALA A 6 -7.17 -16.86 12.33
C ALA A 6 -8.07 -17.17 11.12
N SER A 7 -7.87 -16.49 9.99
CA SER A 7 -8.65 -16.71 8.76
C SER A 7 -8.10 -17.85 7.90
N GLY A 8 -6.91 -18.37 8.19
CA GLY A 8 -6.18 -19.29 7.31
C GLY A 8 -5.62 -18.64 6.03
N ALA A 9 -5.84 -17.34 5.82
CA ALA A 9 -5.39 -16.59 4.64
C ALA A 9 -4.16 -15.70 4.96
N PRO A 10 -3.37 -15.27 3.97
CA PRO A 10 -2.29 -14.31 4.21
C PRO A 10 -2.81 -13.02 4.86
N LEU A 11 -2.09 -12.52 5.87
CA LEU A 11 -2.36 -11.24 6.52
C LEU A 11 -1.11 -10.34 6.37
N LEU A 12 -1.31 -9.16 5.81
CA LEU A 12 -0.28 -8.13 5.61
C LEU A 12 -0.68 -6.87 6.37
N ALA A 13 0.19 -6.36 7.22
CA ALA A 13 -0.04 -5.16 8.02
C ALA A 13 1.26 -4.37 8.20
N GLY A 14 1.14 -3.04 8.33
CA GLY A 14 2.26 -2.14 8.57
C GLY A 14 1.82 -0.67 8.54
N ASP A 15 2.71 0.22 8.91
CA ASP A 15 2.47 1.66 9.07
C ASP A 15 3.69 2.48 8.62
N PRO A 16 3.65 3.18 7.48
CA PRO A 16 4.80 3.92 6.99
C PRO A 16 5.13 5.12 7.89
N HIS A 17 6.33 5.16 8.45
CA HIS A 17 6.80 6.27 9.29
C HIS A 17 7.43 7.37 8.46
N ARG A 18 6.87 8.58 8.55
CA ARG A 18 7.45 9.82 8.00
C ARG A 18 7.22 10.97 8.98
N PHE A 19 7.85 12.12 8.73
CA PHE A 19 7.48 13.36 9.41
C PHE A 19 6.00 13.69 9.16
N ILE A 20 5.38 14.31 10.16
CA ILE A 20 3.99 14.76 10.10
C ILE A 20 3.94 16.07 9.32
N GLU A 21 3.21 16.07 8.20
CA GLU A 21 3.03 17.21 7.29
C GLU A 21 1.54 17.48 7.07
N ALA A 22 1.20 18.72 6.68
CA ALA A 22 -0.17 19.13 6.38
C ALA A 22 -0.23 19.75 4.97
N PRO A 23 -0.89 19.09 3.98
CA PRO A 23 -1.55 17.78 4.08
C PRO A 23 -0.56 16.62 4.22
N GLY A 24 -1.03 15.49 4.74
CA GLY A 24 -0.26 14.25 4.78
C GLY A 24 0.02 13.71 3.37
N VAL A 25 1.17 13.07 3.18
CA VAL A 25 1.63 12.65 1.84
C VAL A 25 0.89 11.46 1.26
N TYR A 26 0.26 10.63 2.09
CA TYR A 26 -0.59 9.54 1.64
C TYR A 26 -2.07 9.89 1.78
N GLN A 27 -2.84 9.66 0.72
CA GLN A 27 -4.28 9.82 0.69
C GLN A 27 -4.94 8.48 0.33
N GLN A 28 -5.99 8.10 1.06
CA GLN A 28 -6.73 6.88 0.80
C GLN A 28 -7.62 7.06 -0.43
N ILE A 29 -7.44 6.22 -1.44
CA ILE A 29 -8.25 6.25 -2.65
C ILE A 29 -8.62 4.84 -3.13
N ARG A 30 -9.67 4.76 -3.95
CA ARG A 30 -9.97 3.62 -4.81
C ARG A 30 -9.94 4.08 -6.26
N LEU A 31 -9.19 3.36 -7.09
CA LEU A 31 -9.09 3.59 -8.53
C LEU A 31 -9.69 2.36 -9.24
N ALA A 32 -10.83 2.53 -9.91
CA ALA A 32 -11.58 1.44 -10.52
C ALA A 32 -12.03 1.76 -11.95
N CYS A 33 -11.83 0.79 -12.85
CA CYS A 33 -12.35 0.74 -14.21
C CYS A 33 -12.48 -0.74 -14.65
N PRO A 34 -12.98 -1.06 -15.86
CA PRO A 34 -13.09 -2.44 -16.31
C PRO A 34 -11.77 -3.24 -16.29
N ALA A 35 -10.61 -2.56 -16.41
CA ALA A 35 -9.30 -3.21 -16.43
C ALA A 35 -8.68 -3.40 -15.04
N TYR A 36 -9.10 -2.64 -14.02
CA TYR A 36 -8.50 -2.69 -12.69
C TYR A 36 -9.45 -2.18 -11.61
N ASP A 37 -9.31 -2.71 -10.41
CA ASP A 37 -9.99 -2.23 -9.21
C ASP A 37 -9.01 -2.33 -8.05
N VAL A 38 -8.51 -1.16 -7.61
CA VAL A 38 -7.39 -1.08 -6.67
C VAL A 38 -7.71 -0.07 -5.58
N VAL A 39 -7.44 -0.46 -4.34
CA VAL A 39 -7.63 0.39 -3.15
C VAL A 39 -6.30 0.51 -2.41
N GLY A 40 -5.99 1.70 -1.91
CA GLY A 40 -4.76 1.91 -1.15
C GLY A 40 -4.42 3.37 -0.90
N LEU A 41 -3.13 3.63 -0.74
CA LEU A 41 -2.57 4.96 -0.46
C LEU A 41 -1.90 5.53 -1.72
N ALA A 42 -2.42 6.66 -2.19
CA ALA A 42 -1.83 7.43 -3.28
C ALA A 42 -1.07 8.65 -2.76
N VAL A 43 -0.11 9.12 -3.56
CA VAL A 43 0.58 10.39 -3.32
C VAL A 43 -0.07 11.45 -4.21
N PRO A 44 -0.60 12.55 -3.66
CA PRO A 44 -1.17 13.63 -4.46
C PRO A 44 -0.19 14.12 -5.54
N GLY A 45 -0.66 14.18 -6.80
CA GLY A 45 0.17 14.54 -7.95
C GLY A 45 0.88 13.37 -8.64
N VAL A 46 0.82 12.15 -8.10
CA VAL A 46 1.41 10.94 -8.70
C VAL A 46 0.29 9.96 -9.06
N PRO A 47 0.24 9.44 -10.30
CA PRO A 47 -0.77 8.47 -10.70
C PRO A 47 -0.55 7.10 -10.05
N GLY A 48 -1.65 6.46 -9.65
CA GLY A 48 -1.66 5.06 -9.18
C GLY A 48 -1.44 4.89 -7.67
N ILE A 49 -1.21 3.63 -7.28
CA ILE A 49 -1.10 3.18 -5.88
C ILE A 49 0.22 2.44 -5.73
N ALA A 50 1.33 3.17 -5.62
CA ALA A 50 2.67 2.59 -5.73
C ALA A 50 3.09 1.77 -4.49
N HIS A 51 2.76 2.22 -3.28
CA HIS A 51 3.44 1.72 -2.07
C HIS A 51 2.59 0.81 -1.18
N PHE A 52 1.30 1.12 -1.03
CA PHE A 52 0.42 0.41 -0.10
C PHE A 52 -0.95 0.23 -0.73
N GLY A 53 -1.39 -1.01 -0.88
CA GLY A 53 -2.71 -1.27 -1.44
C GLY A 53 -2.98 -2.75 -1.68
N HIS A 54 -4.14 -3.00 -2.27
CA HIS A 54 -4.52 -4.31 -2.78
C HIS A 54 -5.37 -4.18 -4.03
N GLY A 55 -5.33 -5.23 -4.85
CA GLY A 55 -6.13 -5.36 -6.07
C GLY A 55 -6.18 -6.81 -6.53
N GLY A 56 -7.36 -7.29 -6.89
CA GLY A 56 -7.57 -8.70 -7.24
C GLY A 56 -7.12 -9.66 -6.13
N LEU A 57 -6.08 -10.45 -6.40
CA LEU A 57 -5.57 -11.50 -5.52
C LEU A 57 -4.31 -11.11 -4.74
N VAL A 58 -3.85 -9.85 -4.85
CA VAL A 58 -2.55 -9.41 -4.29
C VAL A 58 -2.73 -8.17 -3.41
N ALA A 59 -2.01 -8.15 -2.30
CA ALA A 59 -1.81 -6.98 -1.46
C ALA A 59 -0.29 -6.70 -1.33
N TRP A 60 0.08 -5.43 -1.20
CA TRP A 60 1.46 -5.00 -1.03
C TRP A 60 1.58 -3.85 -0.03
N ALA A 61 2.74 -3.80 0.61
CA ALA A 61 3.17 -2.76 1.52
C ALA A 61 4.71 -2.73 1.49
N ILE A 62 5.30 -1.57 1.75
CA ILE A 62 6.75 -1.40 1.76
C ILE A 62 7.24 -0.80 3.08
N THR A 63 8.52 -1.03 3.36
CA THR A 63 9.31 -0.18 4.26
C THR A 63 10.51 0.35 3.46
N ASN A 64 11.17 1.40 3.96
CA ASN A 64 12.42 1.84 3.37
C ASN A 64 13.47 0.72 3.49
N ALA A 65 14.02 0.30 2.35
CA ALA A 65 14.97 -0.81 2.29
C ALA A 65 16.35 -0.47 2.90
N MET A 66 16.66 0.82 3.10
CA MET A 66 17.98 1.29 3.54
C MET A 66 19.12 0.71 2.68
N ALA A 67 18.85 0.47 1.40
CA ALA A 67 19.85 -0.02 0.46
C ALA A 67 20.94 1.04 0.23
N ASP A 68 22.09 0.61 -0.27
CA ASP A 68 23.12 1.50 -0.78
C ASP A 68 22.83 1.82 -2.25
N TYR A 69 22.43 3.06 -2.53
CA TYR A 69 22.01 3.51 -3.86
C TYR A 69 22.41 4.97 -4.14
N GLN A 70 23.40 5.49 -3.41
CA GLN A 70 23.93 6.85 -3.56
C GLN A 70 25.44 6.85 -3.77
#